data_AF-G7Q2D8-F1
#
_entry.id   AF-G7Q2D8-F1
#
_cell.length_a   1.000
_cell.length_b   1.000
_cell.length_c   1.000
_cell.angle_alpha   90.00
_cell.angle_beta   90.00
_cell.angle_gamma   90.00
#
_symmetry.space_group_name_H-M   'P 1'
#
loop_
_entity.id
_entity.type
_entity.pdbx_description
1 polymer ?
#
loop_
_entity_poly.entity_id
_entity_poly.type
_entity_poly.pdbx_seq_one_letter_code
_entity_poly.pdbx_strand_id
1 'polypeptide(L)'
;MNRSSNVPGKGILKSGTKSLGKVRRVRFANAPNSRSLLSMLKDISAQIIQRAWLSHTNKMIFRLLKHAICAAEFCVTHEILKKVSPLEAKLIKDPTMQCKIRFRFRGETFPPFIVFKIFLHTDGHGYKYFSGKNVLMPSSEAVVDACKLMGERKFHRIIVEDERIFPKSKVTDIMDVVTMQDYIQVRN
;
A
#
# COMPACT_ATOMS: atom_id res chain seq x y z
N MET A 1 23.61 64.41 7.16
CA MET A 1 24.64 65.35 7.60
C MET A 1 24.66 65.37 9.13
N ASN A 2 25.78 64.99 9.75
CA ASN A 2 26.41 65.48 11.00
C ASN A 2 25.51 65.95 12.16
N ARG A 3 25.66 65.61 13.45
CA ARG A 3 26.79 65.23 14.34
C ARG A 3 26.16 64.72 15.66
N SER A 4 26.59 63.59 16.24
CA SER A 4 27.60 63.46 17.33
C SER A 4 27.41 64.37 18.55
N SER A 5 27.25 63.76 19.74
CA SER A 5 28.10 64.08 20.90
C SER A 5 28.05 63.02 22.00
N ASN A 6 29.20 62.85 22.64
CA ASN A 6 29.60 61.78 23.56
C ASN A 6 29.15 62.00 25.02
N VAL A 7 29.20 60.88 25.76
CA VAL A 7 29.22 60.72 27.23
C VAL A 7 30.38 61.50 27.89
N PRO A 8 30.32 61.84 29.19
CA PRO A 8 30.94 61.02 30.28
C PRO A 8 30.12 61.11 31.59
N GLY A 9 30.28 60.37 32.70
CA GLY A 9 31.20 59.35 33.19
C GLY A 9 31.09 59.32 34.73
N LYS A 10 31.24 58.12 35.32
CA LYS A 10 31.68 57.80 36.70
C LYS A 10 30.80 58.13 37.94
N GLY A 11 30.50 57.08 38.71
CA GLY A 11 30.07 57.15 40.12
C GLY A 11 30.01 55.77 40.78
N ILE A 12 31.04 55.44 41.58
CA ILE A 12 31.20 54.21 42.39
C ILE A 12 30.31 54.27 43.63
N LEU A 13 29.67 53.15 44.06
CA LEU A 13 29.74 52.59 45.44
C LEU A 13 28.75 51.42 45.66
N LYS A 14 29.25 50.21 45.99
CA LYS A 14 29.09 49.52 47.29
C LYS A 14 29.36 48.01 47.21
N SER A 15 30.27 47.59 48.09
CA SER A 15 30.52 46.24 48.55
C SER A 15 29.33 45.64 49.30
N GLY A 16 29.10 44.33 49.16
CA GLY A 16 28.15 43.59 49.98
C GLY A 16 28.33 42.08 49.83
N THR A 17 29.30 41.53 50.55
CA THR A 17 29.48 40.09 50.80
C THR A 17 28.21 39.49 51.39
N LYS A 18 27.53 38.57 50.69
CA LYS A 18 26.54 37.68 51.33
C LYS A 18 26.57 36.26 50.76
N SER A 19 27.06 35.37 51.64
CA SER A 19 26.73 33.95 51.82
C SER A 19 26.83 32.99 50.64
N LEU A 20 27.77 32.06 50.80
CA LEU A 20 27.84 30.73 50.22
C LEU A 20 26.48 30.01 50.33
N GLY A 21 25.64 30.14 49.32
CA GLY A 21 24.42 29.32 49.17
C GLY A 21 24.83 27.91 48.78
N LYS A 22 24.57 26.94 49.66
CA LYS A 22 24.72 25.50 49.39
C LYS A 22 24.14 25.16 48.02
N VAL A 23 25.00 24.82 47.06
CA VAL A 23 24.61 24.21 45.79
C VAL A 23 23.90 22.91 46.13
N ARG A 24 22.56 22.92 46.07
CA ARG A 24 21.74 21.72 46.17
C ARG A 24 22.13 20.86 44.96
N ARG A 25 23.01 19.88 45.16
CA ARG A 25 23.26 18.83 44.17
C ARG A 25 21.92 18.16 43.88
N VAL A 26 21.29 18.56 42.77
CA VAL A 26 20.26 17.76 42.15
C VAL A 26 20.96 16.46 41.77
N ARG A 27 20.61 15.38 42.49
CA ARG A 27 21.07 14.04 42.15
C ARG A 27 20.45 13.74 40.79
N PHE A 28 21.24 13.81 39.73
CA PHE A 28 20.85 13.24 38.45
C PHE A 28 20.51 11.77 38.72
N ALA A 29 19.27 11.41 38.45
CA ALA A 29 18.81 10.03 38.55
C ALA A 29 19.78 9.14 37.76
N ASN A 30 20.12 7.99 38.37
CA ASN A 30 21.11 7.04 37.91
C ASN A 30 21.11 6.92 36.38
N ALA A 31 22.23 7.29 35.75
CA ALA A 31 22.44 7.07 34.33
C ALA A 31 22.19 5.58 34.02
N PRO A 32 21.42 5.24 32.98
CA PRO A 32 21.19 3.85 32.62
C PRO A 32 22.55 3.18 32.43
N ASN A 33 22.74 2.05 33.10
CA ASN A 33 24.00 1.32 33.12
C ASN A 33 24.49 1.15 31.67
N SER A 34 25.69 1.61 31.32
CA SER A 34 26.20 1.67 29.94
C SER A 34 26.11 0.33 29.20
N ARG A 35 26.17 -0.77 29.96
CA ARG A 35 26.00 -2.15 29.49
C ARG A 35 24.58 -2.45 29.01
N SER A 36 23.55 -1.85 29.61
CA SER A 36 22.13 -1.95 29.19
C SER A 36 21.87 -1.21 27.89
N LEU A 37 22.41 0.01 27.74
CA LEU A 37 22.32 0.78 26.49
C LEU A 37 23.00 0.04 25.33
N LEU A 38 24.18 -0.54 25.57
CA LEU A 38 24.88 -1.30 24.55
C LEU A 38 24.10 -2.56 24.11
N SER A 39 23.44 -3.24 25.04
CA SER A 39 22.55 -4.37 24.71
C SER A 39 21.37 -3.92 23.86
N MET A 40 20.70 -2.83 24.27
CA MET A 40 19.57 -2.27 23.53
C MET A 40 19.97 -1.85 22.11
N LEU A 41 21.15 -1.23 21.94
CA LEU A 41 21.67 -0.87 20.62
C LEU A 41 21.94 -2.09 19.76
N LYS A 42 22.49 -3.17 20.32
CA LYS A 42 22.69 -4.44 19.61
C LYS A 42 21.37 -5.03 19.14
N ASP A 43 20.34 -5.02 19.98
CA ASP A 43 19.02 -5.53 19.63
C ASP A 43 18.37 -4.70 18.51
N ILE A 44 18.48 -3.37 18.57
CA ILE A 44 18.01 -2.46 17.51
C ILE A 44 18.76 -2.74 16.20
N SER A 45 20.10 -2.84 16.24
CA SER A 45 20.89 -3.16 15.06
C SER A 45 20.52 -4.53 14.47
N ALA A 46 20.33 -5.55 15.30
CA ALA A 46 19.90 -6.86 14.87
C ALA A 46 18.52 -6.83 14.20
N GLN A 47 17.55 -6.10 14.77
CA GLN A 47 16.22 -5.92 14.18
C GLN A 47 16.28 -5.20 12.83
N ILE A 48 17.14 -4.19 12.69
CA ILE A 48 17.34 -3.49 11.40
C ILE A 48 17.86 -4.47 10.34
N ILE A 49 18.89 -5.25 10.68
CA ILE A 49 19.48 -6.24 9.77
C ILE A 49 18.44 -7.30 9.38
N GLN A 50 17.67 -7.81 10.35
CA GLN A 50 16.62 -8.80 10.10
C GLN A 50 15.52 -8.26 9.17
N ARG A 51 15.06 -7.03 9.40
CA ARG A 51 14.06 -6.39 8.55
C ARG A 51 14.59 -6.13 7.15
N ALA A 52 15.84 -5.68 7.03
CA ALA A 52 16.49 -5.48 5.74
C ALA A 52 16.62 -6.80 4.96
N TRP A 53 17.02 -7.88 5.63
CA TRP A 53 17.09 -9.22 5.04
C TRP A 53 15.73 -9.72 4.58
N LEU A 54 14.70 -9.63 5.44
CA LEU A 54 13.34 -10.05 5.09
C LEU A 54 12.76 -9.23 3.91
N SER A 55 13.03 -7.92 3.89
CA SER A 55 12.64 -7.06 2.78
C SER A 55 13.33 -7.48 1.48
N HIS A 56 14.63 -7.79 1.53
CA HIS A 56 15.39 -8.28 0.39
C HIS A 56 14.82 -9.61 -0.14
N THR A 57 14.56 -10.59 0.74
CA THR A 57 13.97 -11.88 0.34
C THR A 57 12.58 -11.71 -0.25
N ASN A 58 11.73 -10.87 0.36
CA ASN A 58 10.38 -10.59 -0.16
C ASN A 58 10.45 -9.95 -1.55
N LYS A 59 11.37 -9.01 -1.78
CA LYS A 59 11.60 -8.40 -3.11
C LYS A 59 12.05 -9.44 -4.14
N MET A 60 12.92 -10.37 -3.76
CA MET A 60 13.35 -11.45 -4.66
C MET A 60 12.19 -12.38 -5.03
N ILE A 61 11.42 -12.84 -4.05
CA ILE A 61 10.27 -13.71 -4.29
C ILE A 61 9.21 -12.98 -5.13
N PHE A 62 8.94 -11.70 -4.86
CA PHE A 62 8.01 -10.92 -5.66
C PHE A 62 8.42 -10.83 -7.14
N ARG A 63 9.71 -10.64 -7.43
CA ARG A 63 10.22 -10.65 -8.81
C ARG A 63 9.98 -12.01 -9.49
N LEU A 64 10.26 -13.10 -8.78
CA LEU A 64 10.01 -14.45 -9.30
C LEU A 64 8.52 -14.68 -9.57
N LEU A 65 7.65 -14.32 -8.61
CA LEU A 65 6.20 -14.41 -8.76
C LEU A 65 5.70 -13.58 -9.94
N LYS A 66 6.23 -12.38 -10.15
CA LYS A 66 5.87 -11.52 -11.29
C LYS A 66 6.16 -12.23 -12.62
N HIS A 67 7.35 -12.82 -12.75
CA HIS A 67 7.70 -13.58 -13.96
C HIS A 67 6.84 -14.82 -14.15
N ALA A 68 6.60 -15.59 -13.07
CA ALA A 68 5.76 -16.78 -13.10
C ALA A 68 4.32 -16.45 -13.54
N ILE A 69 3.76 -15.37 -13.02
CA ILE A 69 2.42 -14.90 -13.41
C ILE A 69 2.39 -14.45 -14.86
N CYS A 70 3.36 -13.65 -15.31
CA CYS A 70 3.39 -13.23 -16.71
C CYS A 70 3.47 -14.44 -17.65
N ALA A 71 4.28 -15.46 -17.32
CA ALA A 71 4.32 -16.69 -18.10
C ALA A 71 2.99 -17.45 -18.03
N ALA A 72 2.35 -17.50 -16.85
CA ALA A 72 1.06 -18.14 -16.67
C ALA A 72 -0.04 -17.51 -17.54
N GLU A 73 -0.04 -16.18 -17.69
CA GLU A 73 -1.00 -15.44 -18.54
C GLU A 73 -1.00 -15.93 -20.00
N PHE A 74 0.15 -16.33 -20.53
CA PHE A 74 0.27 -16.77 -21.93
C PHE A 74 0.17 -18.29 -22.10
N CYS A 75 0.68 -19.08 -21.14
CA CYS A 75 0.89 -20.51 -21.36
C CYS A 75 -0.19 -21.40 -20.73
N VAL A 76 -0.73 -21.03 -19.56
CA VAL A 76 -1.54 -21.96 -18.73
C VAL A 76 -2.82 -21.35 -18.19
N THR A 77 -3.19 -20.15 -18.65
CA THR A 77 -4.37 -19.41 -18.21
C THR A 77 -5.65 -20.23 -18.17
N HIS A 78 -5.98 -20.95 -19.26
CA HIS A 78 -7.19 -21.78 -19.32
C HIS A 78 -7.15 -22.92 -18.29
N GLU A 79 -6.02 -23.60 -18.13
CA GLU A 79 -5.89 -24.71 -17.18
C GLU A 79 -5.99 -24.23 -15.73
N ILE A 80 -5.42 -23.06 -15.42
CA ILE A 80 -5.59 -22.42 -14.11
C ILE A 80 -7.06 -22.12 -13.86
N LEU A 81 -7.73 -21.44 -14.80
CA LEU A 81 -9.15 -21.11 -14.65
C LEU A 81 -10.05 -22.33 -14.56
N LYS A 82 -9.77 -23.39 -15.32
CA LYS A 82 -10.52 -24.64 -15.23
C LYS A 82 -10.50 -25.24 -13.83
N LYS A 83 -9.42 -25.00 -13.06
CA LYS A 83 -9.30 -25.45 -11.68
C LYS A 83 -9.91 -24.47 -10.67
N VAL A 84 -9.73 -23.16 -10.85
CA VAL A 84 -10.17 -22.16 -9.87
C VAL A 84 -11.59 -21.61 -10.12
N SER A 85 -12.00 -21.50 -11.38
CA SER A 85 -13.32 -21.01 -11.80
C SER A 85 -13.76 -21.66 -13.12
N PRO A 86 -14.34 -22.87 -13.05
CA PRO A 86 -14.69 -23.65 -14.24
C PRO A 86 -15.73 -22.98 -15.15
N LEU A 87 -16.61 -22.15 -14.60
CA LEU A 87 -17.63 -21.43 -15.37
C LEU A 87 -16.98 -20.37 -16.27
N GLU A 88 -16.07 -19.58 -15.71
CA GLU A 88 -15.32 -18.57 -16.46
C GLU A 88 -14.40 -19.23 -17.49
N ALA A 89 -13.77 -20.36 -17.16
CA ALA A 89 -12.95 -21.11 -18.11
C ALA A 89 -13.73 -21.54 -19.36
N LYS A 90 -15.00 -21.92 -19.20
CA LYS A 90 -15.89 -22.24 -20.34
C LYS A 90 -16.19 -21.00 -21.17
N LEU A 91 -16.46 -19.86 -20.53
CA LEU A 91 -16.76 -18.60 -21.20
C LEU A 91 -15.59 -18.13 -22.08
N ILE A 92 -14.37 -18.20 -21.57
CA ILE A 92 -13.16 -17.80 -22.33
C ILE A 92 -12.85 -18.75 -23.50
N LYS A 93 -13.35 -19.99 -23.46
CA LYS A 93 -13.19 -20.94 -24.56
C LYS A 93 -14.15 -20.66 -25.71
N ASP A 94 -15.19 -19.85 -25.50
CA ASP A 94 -16.12 -19.45 -26.54
C ASP A 94 -15.40 -18.55 -27.57
N PRO A 95 -15.30 -18.97 -28.85
CA PRO A 95 -14.63 -18.18 -29.89
C PRO A 95 -15.29 -16.82 -30.16
N THR A 96 -16.56 -16.66 -29.82
CA THR A 96 -17.28 -15.38 -29.97
C THR A 96 -16.87 -14.37 -28.90
N MET A 97 -16.40 -14.86 -27.75
CA MET A 97 -15.93 -14.05 -26.63
C MET A 97 -14.43 -13.79 -26.79
N GLN A 98 -14.08 -12.67 -27.41
CA GLN A 98 -12.68 -12.23 -27.49
C GLN A 98 -12.21 -11.71 -26.12
N CYS A 99 -11.82 -12.62 -25.23
CA CYS A 99 -11.43 -12.32 -23.85
C CYS A 99 -9.91 -12.40 -23.65
N LYS A 100 -9.36 -11.52 -22.83
CA LYS A 100 -7.99 -11.62 -22.29
C LYS A 100 -8.01 -11.61 -20.78
N ILE A 101 -7.35 -12.59 -20.17
CA ILE A 101 -7.22 -12.66 -18.72
C ILE A 101 -5.89 -12.06 -18.31
N ARG A 102 -5.89 -11.34 -17.19
CA ARG A 102 -4.67 -10.89 -16.52
C ARG A 102 -4.72 -11.28 -15.06
N PHE A 103 -3.64 -11.85 -14.57
CA PHE A 103 -3.45 -12.13 -13.15
C PHE A 103 -2.85 -10.90 -12.48
N ARG A 104 -3.28 -10.63 -11.25
CA ARG A 104 -2.89 -9.46 -10.46
C ARG A 104 -2.57 -9.89 -9.05
N PHE A 105 -1.61 -9.21 -8.44
CA PHE A 105 -1.35 -9.33 -7.01
C PHE A 105 -2.36 -8.48 -6.23
N ARG A 106 -2.86 -9.03 -5.12
CA ARG A 106 -3.74 -8.38 -4.15
C ARG A 106 -3.23 -8.68 -2.75
N GLY A 107 -3.49 -7.79 -1.80
CA GLY A 107 -3.14 -7.97 -0.39
C GLY A 107 -2.32 -6.81 0.15
N GLU A 108 -2.44 -6.57 1.44
CA GLU A 108 -1.73 -5.49 2.15
C GLU A 108 -0.39 -5.94 2.72
N THR A 109 -0.22 -7.25 2.91
CA THR A 109 0.98 -7.89 3.45
C THR A 109 1.53 -8.95 2.52
N PHE A 110 2.82 -9.26 2.64
CA PHE A 110 3.49 -10.30 1.87
C PHE A 110 3.28 -11.69 2.51
N PRO A 111 3.10 -12.77 1.73
CA PRO A 111 3.04 -12.82 0.26
C PRO A 111 1.69 -12.33 -0.30
N PRO A 112 1.67 -11.73 -1.49
CA PRO A 112 0.42 -11.28 -2.10
C PRO A 112 -0.44 -12.48 -2.54
N PHE A 113 -1.74 -12.32 -2.42
CA PHE A 113 -2.72 -13.19 -3.09
C PHE A 113 -2.76 -12.89 -4.58
N ILE A 114 -3.07 -13.90 -5.38
CA ILE A 114 -3.23 -13.74 -6.83
C ILE A 114 -4.73 -13.75 -7.14
N VAL A 115 -5.18 -12.71 -7.84
CA VAL A 115 -6.53 -12.60 -8.39
C VAL A 115 -6.45 -12.51 -9.90
N PHE A 116 -7.53 -12.78 -10.61
CA PHE A 116 -7.59 -12.58 -12.06
C PHE A 116 -8.66 -11.54 -12.42
N LYS A 117 -8.43 -10.84 -13.53
CA LYS A 117 -9.41 -9.96 -14.18
C LYS A 117 -9.58 -10.42 -15.63
N ILE A 118 -10.83 -10.46 -16.08
CA ILE A 118 -11.19 -10.76 -17.47
C ILE A 118 -11.43 -9.42 -18.17
N PHE A 119 -10.78 -9.23 -19.31
CA PHE A 119 -10.92 -8.07 -20.18
C PHE A 119 -11.56 -8.53 -21.49
N LEU A 120 -12.51 -7.76 -21.99
CA LEU A 120 -13.10 -8.01 -23.30
C LEU A 120 -12.37 -7.18 -24.34
N HIS A 121 -12.11 -7.78 -25.49
CA HIS A 121 -11.63 -7.06 -26.67
C HIS A 121 -12.76 -6.16 -27.16
N THR A 122 -12.42 -4.91 -27.50
CA THR A 122 -13.33 -3.95 -28.11
C THR A 122 -12.83 -3.70 -29.52
N ASP A 123 -13.69 -3.88 -30.51
CA ASP A 123 -13.40 -3.89 -31.96
C ASP A 123 -12.54 -2.68 -32.42
N GLY A 124 -11.22 -2.81 -32.30
CA GLY A 124 -10.24 -1.78 -32.71
C GLY A 124 -9.69 -0.87 -31.59
N HIS A 125 -10.23 -0.92 -30.37
CA HIS A 125 -9.79 -0.08 -29.25
C HIS A 125 -8.98 -0.81 -28.17
N GLY A 126 -8.65 -2.10 -28.41
CA GLY A 126 -7.86 -2.91 -27.49
C GLY A 126 -8.72 -3.64 -26.45
N TYR A 127 -8.19 -3.85 -25.24
CA TYR A 127 -8.87 -4.63 -24.19
C TYR A 127 -9.43 -3.71 -23.11
N LYS A 128 -10.74 -3.82 -22.84
CA LYS A 128 -11.43 -3.04 -21.81
C LYS A 128 -11.91 -3.92 -20.66
N TYR A 129 -11.69 -3.45 -19.43
CA TYR A 129 -12.29 -4.05 -18.26
C TYR A 129 -13.72 -3.55 -18.11
N PHE A 130 -14.68 -4.46 -18.00
CA PHE A 130 -16.07 -4.13 -17.73
C PHE A 130 -16.31 -4.23 -16.22
N SER A 131 -16.39 -3.07 -15.57
CA SER A 131 -16.82 -3.01 -14.18
C SER A 131 -18.34 -3.11 -14.13
N GLY A 132 -18.87 -4.13 -13.44
CA GLY A 132 -20.31 -4.29 -13.25
C GLY A 132 -20.96 -3.03 -12.67
N LYS A 133 -20.27 -2.30 -11.80
CA LYS A 133 -20.75 -1.03 -11.22
C LYS A 133 -20.99 0.07 -12.25
N ASN A 134 -20.13 0.15 -13.28
CA ASN A 134 -20.18 1.21 -14.28
C ASN A 134 -21.11 0.86 -15.45
N VAL A 135 -21.30 -0.44 -15.68
CA VAL A 135 -22.03 -0.98 -16.84
C VAL A 135 -23.48 -1.28 -16.49
N LEU A 136 -23.74 -1.72 -15.26
CA LEU A 136 -25.05 -2.16 -14.82
C LEU A 136 -25.75 -1.04 -14.04
N MET A 137 -26.77 -0.45 -14.65
CA MET A 137 -27.65 0.48 -13.94
C MET A 137 -28.51 -0.29 -12.93
N PRO A 138 -28.78 0.23 -11.71
CA PRO A 138 -29.51 -0.49 -10.67
C PRO A 138 -30.90 -1.01 -11.09
N SER A 139 -31.52 -0.34 -12.07
CA SER A 139 -32.82 -0.71 -12.63
C SER A 139 -32.75 -1.49 -13.94
N SER A 140 -31.55 -1.88 -14.40
CA SER A 140 -31.40 -2.66 -15.64
C SER A 140 -31.81 -4.12 -15.45
N GLU A 141 -32.33 -4.73 -16.52
CA GLU A 141 -32.65 -6.16 -16.57
C GLU A 141 -31.45 -7.03 -16.20
N ALA A 142 -30.25 -6.63 -16.61
CA ALA A 142 -29.01 -7.31 -16.26
C ALA A 142 -28.72 -7.35 -14.75
N VAL A 143 -29.14 -6.34 -13.97
CA VAL A 143 -29.04 -6.38 -12.50
C VAL A 143 -30.03 -7.36 -11.89
N VAL A 144 -31.26 -7.39 -12.42
CA VAL A 144 -32.31 -8.32 -11.99
C VAL A 144 -31.86 -9.76 -12.25
N ASP A 145 -31.32 -10.02 -13.44
CA ASP A 145 -30.83 -11.34 -13.83
C ASP A 145 -29.60 -11.75 -13.02
N ALA A 146 -28.68 -10.82 -12.76
CA ALA A 146 -27.54 -11.07 -11.87
C ALA A 146 -28.00 -11.43 -10.44
N CYS A 147 -29.02 -10.74 -9.91
CA CYS A 147 -29.58 -11.03 -8.59
C CYS A 147 -30.22 -12.44 -8.56
N LYS A 148 -30.98 -12.81 -9.60
CA LYS A 148 -31.57 -14.15 -9.75
C LYS A 148 -30.50 -15.24 -9.87
N LEU A 149 -29.46 -15.02 -10.67
CA LEU A 149 -28.38 -15.99 -10.89
C LEU A 149 -27.50 -16.19 -9.64
N MET A 150 -27.19 -15.12 -8.91
CA MET A 150 -26.33 -15.18 -7.72
C MET A 150 -27.08 -15.55 -6.44
N GLY A 151 -28.39 -15.28 -6.41
CA GLY A 151 -29.23 -15.30 -5.22
C GLY A 151 -29.14 -14.00 -4.42
N GLU A 152 -30.29 -13.56 -3.89
CA GLU A 152 -30.47 -12.25 -3.25
C GLU A 152 -29.43 -11.96 -2.16
N ARG A 153 -29.20 -12.92 -1.24
CA ARG A 153 -28.25 -12.70 -0.12
C ARG A 153 -26.84 -12.43 -0.61
N LYS A 154 -26.37 -13.20 -1.60
CA LYS A 154 -25.00 -13.08 -2.13
C LYS A 154 -24.87 -11.79 -2.92
N PHE A 155 -25.88 -11.49 -3.74
CA PHE A 155 -25.94 -10.26 -4.52
C PHE A 155 -25.87 -9.02 -3.63
N HIS A 156 -26.78 -8.90 -2.64
CA HIS A 156 -26.79 -7.75 -1.72
C HIS A 156 -25.51 -7.62 -0.91
N ARG A 157 -24.94 -8.73 -0.43
CA ARG A 157 -23.66 -8.70 0.29
C ARG A 157 -22.55 -8.09 -0.57
N ILE A 158 -22.43 -8.51 -1.84
CA ILE A 158 -21.41 -7.99 -2.75
C ILE A 158 -21.58 -6.47 -2.95
N ILE A 159 -22.82 -6.00 -3.18
CA ILE A 159 -23.10 -4.57 -3.36
C ILE A 159 -22.74 -3.77 -2.11
N VAL A 160 -23.12 -4.24 -0.92
CA VAL A 160 -22.81 -3.56 0.36
C VAL A 160 -21.31 -3.54 0.63
N GLU A 161 -20.61 -4.64 0.36
CA GLU A 161 -19.14 -4.70 0.51
C GLU A 161 -18.43 -3.76 -0.47
N ASP A 162 -18.88 -3.70 -1.72
CA ASP A 162 -18.34 -2.79 -2.74
C ASP A 162 -18.53 -1.32 -2.32
N GLU A 163 -19.73 -0.93 -1.88
CA GLU A 163 -20.01 0.42 -1.35
C GLU A 163 -19.23 0.76 -0.08
N ARG A 164 -18.88 -0.24 0.74
CA ARG A 164 -18.04 -0.01 1.93
C ARG A 164 -16.56 0.18 1.60
N ILE A 165 -16.08 -0.53 0.58
CA ILE A 165 -14.67 -0.52 0.16
C ILE A 165 -14.38 0.70 -0.71
N PHE A 166 -15.31 1.06 -1.60
CA PHE A 166 -15.15 2.12 -2.59
C PHE A 166 -14.72 3.48 -2.00
N PRO A 167 -15.31 4.01 -0.91
CA PRO A 167 -14.89 5.27 -0.31
C PRO A 167 -13.50 5.22 0.33
N LYS A 168 -13.02 4.03 0.69
CA LYS A 168 -11.73 3.82 1.39
C LYS A 168 -10.58 3.59 0.42
N SER A 169 -10.86 3.11 -0.78
CA SER A 169 -9.88 2.91 -1.84
C SER A 169 -9.83 4.14 -2.75
N LYS A 170 -8.72 4.88 -2.73
CA LYS A 170 -8.42 5.95 -3.71
C LYS A 170 -8.00 5.34 -5.06
N VAL A 171 -8.82 4.46 -5.63
CA VAL A 171 -8.61 3.83 -6.93
C VAL A 171 -9.95 3.83 -7.65
N THR A 172 -10.05 4.71 -8.64
CA THR A 172 -11.28 5.08 -9.34
C THR A 172 -10.97 4.92 -10.82
N ASP A 173 -11.27 3.73 -11.35
CA ASP A 173 -10.96 3.25 -12.71
C ASP A 173 -11.12 4.33 -13.81
N ILE A 174 -10.19 4.45 -14.78
CA ILE A 174 -10.33 3.86 -16.13
C ILE A 174 -8.96 3.45 -16.76
N MET A 175 -7.79 3.75 -16.17
CA MET A 175 -6.47 3.44 -16.76
C MET A 175 -5.37 3.03 -15.75
N ASP A 176 -5.72 2.50 -14.57
CA ASP A 176 -4.82 2.52 -13.39
C ASP A 176 -3.68 1.48 -13.39
N VAL A 177 -3.18 1.08 -14.57
CA VAL A 177 -1.75 1.22 -14.83
C VAL A 177 -1.40 1.19 -16.31
N VAL A 178 -1.01 2.36 -16.84
CA VAL A 178 -0.49 2.56 -18.21
C VAL A 178 0.89 3.23 -18.19
N THR A 179 1.31 3.84 -17.07
CA THR A 179 2.50 4.69 -16.98
C THR A 179 3.50 4.20 -15.92
N MET A 180 4.76 4.60 -16.03
CA MET A 180 5.88 4.13 -15.18
C MET A 180 5.70 4.33 -13.66
N GLN A 181 4.69 5.11 -13.24
CA GLN A 181 4.40 5.42 -11.83
C GLN A 181 3.63 4.33 -11.09
N ASP A 182 3.09 3.34 -11.80
CA ASP A 182 2.37 2.23 -11.20
C ASP A 182 3.28 1.06 -10.80
N TYR A 183 4.59 1.26 -10.91
CA TYR A 183 5.56 0.44 -10.21
C TYR A 183 5.28 0.55 -8.71
N ILE A 184 4.81 -0.56 -8.11
CA ILE A 184 4.89 -0.76 -6.66
C ILE A 184 6.37 -0.59 -6.29
N GLN A 185 6.72 0.60 -5.82
CA GLN A 185 8.01 0.83 -5.21
C GLN A 185 7.89 0.29 -3.80
N VAL A 186 8.41 -0.92 -3.60
CA VAL A 186 8.57 -1.48 -2.26
C VAL A 186 9.46 -0.51 -1.49
N ARG A 187 8.85 0.33 -0.66
CA ARG A 187 9.56 1.32 0.17
C ARG A 187 10.66 0.60 0.97
N ASN A 188 11.83 1.24 1.00
CA ASN A 188 12.97 0.83 1.80
C ASN A 188 12.67 1.01 3.28
#